data_AF-A0A934YZ96-F1
#
_entry.id   AF-A0A934YZ96-F1
#
_cell.length_a   1.000
_cell.length_b   1.000
_cell.length_c   1.000
_cell.angle_alpha   90.00
_cell.angle_beta   90.00
_cell.angle_gamma   90.00
#
_symmetry.space_group_name_H-M   'P 1'
#
loop_
_entity.id
_entity.type
_entity.pdbx_description
1 polymer ?
#
loop_
_entity_poly.entity_id
_entity_poly.type
_entity_poly.pdbx_seq_one_letter_code
_entity_poly.pdbx_strand_id
1 'polypeptide(L)'
;MLIALLLPVLLQTKVAASKPAWTGDFTLTVRGGGTIEERLPAGGKMQVTWKVDRVARGRIVLDRMFKGGGIAGTPNTRDTLRYETWIADSRQPIEMVVNDSATYFGPIASPRNITLDVARYHCPARDEPDPKAQVRSSILQFDVDQGSYAFESPRIFSRCDVSYLRTPKQGPPEWMAKAPFDLESRPVDLEFEMIHKMNPLDEWRVMKGTFTKGATAVVLTRSFTFEWMHPIAGRKAPVTAEWQLVLRRTP
;
A
#
# COMPACT_ATOMS: atom_id res chain seq x y z
N MET A 1 65.22 -30.03 -20.78
CA MET A 1 64.07 -29.82 -19.86
C MET A 1 63.63 -28.37 -20.02
N LEU A 2 62.54 -28.12 -20.75
CA LEU A 2 61.97 -26.78 -20.94
C LEU A 2 60.91 -26.55 -19.85
N ILE A 3 61.11 -25.53 -19.00
CA ILE A 3 60.11 -25.10 -18.02
C ILE A 3 59.19 -24.10 -18.71
N ALA A 4 57.95 -24.50 -18.97
CA ALA A 4 56.91 -23.62 -19.49
C ALA A 4 56.40 -22.72 -18.37
N LEU A 5 56.67 -21.41 -18.47
CA LEU A 5 56.07 -20.38 -17.64
C LEU A 5 54.61 -20.18 -18.06
N LEU A 6 53.68 -20.73 -17.28
CA LEU A 6 52.26 -20.38 -17.32
C LEU A 6 52.07 -19.01 -16.66
N LEU A 7 51.92 -17.95 -17.45
CA LEU A 7 51.39 -16.69 -16.97
C LEU A 7 49.90 -16.87 -16.62
N PRO A 8 49.44 -16.48 -15.41
CA PRO A 8 48.01 -16.36 -15.15
C PRO A 8 47.51 -15.13 -15.89
N VAL A 9 46.77 -15.36 -16.98
CA VAL A 9 45.93 -14.33 -17.60
C VAL A 9 44.89 -13.94 -16.55
N LEU A 10 45.11 -12.80 -15.91
CA LEU A 10 44.12 -12.10 -15.09
C LEU A 10 42.94 -11.75 -16.00
N LEU A 11 41.96 -12.65 -16.07
CA LEU A 11 40.61 -12.34 -16.55
C LEU A 11 40.05 -11.28 -15.60
N GLN A 12 40.23 -10.01 -15.96
CA GLN A 12 39.40 -8.93 -15.42
C GLN A 12 37.96 -9.32 -15.72
N THR A 13 37.24 -9.79 -14.71
CA THR A 13 35.78 -9.87 -14.74
C THR A 13 35.30 -8.46 -15.02
N LYS A 14 35.00 -8.16 -16.29
CA LYS A 14 34.30 -6.93 -16.68
C LYS A 14 33.00 -6.95 -15.90
N VAL A 15 32.95 -6.19 -14.80
CA VAL A 15 31.70 -5.89 -14.11
C VAL A 15 30.84 -5.26 -15.18
N ALA A 16 29.76 -5.95 -15.58
CA ALA A 16 28.82 -5.42 -16.54
C ALA A 16 28.38 -4.05 -16.03
N ALA A 17 28.41 -3.03 -16.90
CA ALA A 17 27.91 -1.71 -16.53
C ALA A 17 26.51 -1.86 -15.95
N SER A 18 26.26 -1.24 -14.79
CA SER A 18 24.92 -1.21 -14.20
C SER A 18 23.94 -0.72 -15.26
N LYS A 19 22.83 -1.43 -15.43
CA LYS A 19 21.76 -0.90 -16.27
C LYS A 19 21.27 0.40 -15.62
N PRO A 20 21.01 1.47 -16.40
CA PRO A 20 20.41 2.68 -15.87
C PRO A 20 19.11 2.34 -15.14
N ALA A 21 18.87 2.96 -13.99
CA ALA A 21 17.68 2.72 -13.19
C ALA A 21 17.31 3.95 -12.36
N TRP A 22 16.05 4.05 -11.95
CA TRP A 22 15.63 4.94 -10.88
C TRP A 22 15.42 4.14 -9.61
N THR A 23 16.15 4.48 -8.55
CA THR A 23 16.08 3.75 -7.28
C THR A 23 15.87 4.70 -6.12
N GLY A 24 15.09 4.29 -5.13
CA GLY A 24 14.83 5.12 -3.96
C GLY A 24 14.21 4.35 -2.83
N ASP A 25 14.66 4.67 -1.61
CA ASP A 25 14.03 4.17 -0.41
C ASP A 25 12.73 4.94 -0.17
N PHE A 26 11.69 4.22 0.23
CA PHE A 26 10.39 4.79 0.54
C PHE A 26 9.95 4.46 1.96
N THR A 27 9.11 5.33 2.49
CA THR A 27 8.29 5.06 3.67
C THR A 27 6.87 5.53 3.40
N LEU A 28 5.92 4.66 3.69
CA LEU A 28 4.49 4.98 3.72
C LEU A 28 3.97 4.72 5.12
N THR A 29 3.49 5.76 5.81
CA THR A 29 2.79 5.62 7.08
C THR A 29 1.33 5.96 6.89
N VAL A 30 0.42 5.12 7.36
CA VAL A 30 -1.02 5.35 7.25
C VAL A 30 -1.62 5.21 8.65
N ARG A 31 -2.12 6.31 9.20
CA ARG A 31 -2.57 6.40 10.59
C ARG A 31 -3.85 7.16 10.73
N GLY A 32 -4.70 6.69 11.63
CA GLY A 32 -5.93 7.35 11.99
C GLY A 32 -6.56 6.64 13.18
N GLY A 33 -7.43 7.32 13.88
CA GLY A 33 -8.21 6.69 14.93
C GLY A 33 -9.26 7.63 15.45
N GLY A 34 -10.27 7.08 16.08
CA GLY A 34 -11.33 7.87 16.64
C GLY A 34 -12.47 7.04 17.20
N THR A 35 -13.45 7.76 17.73
CA THR A 35 -14.72 7.20 18.14
C THR A 35 -15.83 7.95 17.41
N ILE A 36 -16.76 7.21 16.82
CA ILE A 36 -17.96 7.75 16.18
C ILE A 36 -19.15 7.22 16.97
N GLU A 37 -20.02 8.14 17.39
CA GLU A 37 -21.28 7.80 18.04
C GLU A 37 -22.45 8.35 17.22
N GLU A 38 -23.43 7.49 16.96
CA GLU A 38 -24.65 7.87 16.25
C GLU A 38 -25.87 7.36 17.01
N ARG A 39 -26.91 8.21 17.04
CA ARG A 39 -28.20 7.83 17.57
C ARG A 39 -29.05 7.31 16.42
N LEU A 40 -29.66 6.14 16.61
CA LEU A 40 -30.45 5.52 15.56
C LEU A 40 -31.89 6.06 15.57
N PRO A 41 -32.52 6.20 14.39
CA PRO A 41 -33.89 6.74 14.28
C PRO A 41 -34.94 6.00 15.11
N ALA A 42 -34.77 4.69 15.32
CA ALA A 42 -35.71 3.84 16.07
C ALA A 42 -35.44 3.77 17.59
N GLY A 43 -34.53 4.60 18.11
CA GLY A 43 -34.00 4.46 19.46
C GLY A 43 -32.86 3.45 19.51
N GLY A 44 -31.83 3.74 20.31
CA GLY A 44 -30.57 2.99 20.35
C GLY A 44 -29.37 3.87 20.01
N LYS A 45 -28.18 3.38 20.39
CA LYS A 45 -26.90 4.02 20.10
C LYS A 45 -26.03 3.04 19.33
N MET A 46 -25.33 3.57 18.34
CA MET A 46 -24.26 2.88 17.65
C MET A 46 -22.96 3.61 17.98
N GLN A 47 -21.94 2.86 18.32
CA GLN A 47 -20.62 3.37 18.64
C GLN A 47 -19.57 2.58 17.87
N VAL A 48 -18.63 3.27 17.26
CA VAL A 48 -17.50 2.68 16.56
C VAL A 48 -16.23 3.30 17.12
N THR A 49 -15.39 2.49 17.75
CA THR A 49 -14.02 2.88 18.11
C THR A 49 -13.06 2.21 17.15
N TRP A 50 -12.15 2.96 16.55
CA TRP A 50 -11.27 2.44 15.52
C TRP A 50 -9.87 3.02 15.60
N LYS A 51 -8.91 2.25 15.11
CA LYS A 51 -7.50 2.61 14.97
C LYS A 51 -6.96 1.97 13.70
N VAL A 52 -6.36 2.79 12.85
CA VAL A 52 -5.54 2.38 11.72
C VAL A 52 -4.10 2.75 12.04
N ASP A 53 -3.19 1.80 11.92
CA ASP A 53 -1.77 2.00 12.17
C ASP A 53 -0.96 1.06 11.28
N ARG A 54 -0.52 1.60 10.15
CA ARG A 54 0.18 0.87 9.11
C ARG A 54 1.47 1.57 8.76
N VAL A 55 2.51 0.79 8.50
CA VAL A 55 3.77 1.29 7.96
C VAL A 55 4.33 0.32 6.93
N ALA A 56 4.77 0.83 5.79
CA ALA A 56 5.54 0.09 4.81
C ALA A 56 6.85 0.81 4.52
N ARG A 57 7.95 0.05 4.44
CA ARG A 57 9.30 0.56 4.16
C ARG A 57 10.03 -0.36 3.21
N GLY A 58 10.75 0.20 2.25
CA GLY A 58 11.58 -0.59 1.36
C GLY A 58 12.18 0.25 0.27
N ARG A 59 12.60 -0.40 -0.81
CA ARG A 59 13.22 0.25 -1.96
C ARG A 59 12.42 -0.01 -3.22
N ILE A 60 12.13 1.05 -3.96
CA ILE A 60 11.60 0.97 -5.32
C ILE A 60 12.77 1.00 -6.30
N VAL A 61 12.70 0.13 -7.31
CA VAL A 61 13.66 0.02 -8.40
C VAL A 61 12.88 0.04 -9.70
N LEU A 62 13.14 1.04 -10.55
CA LEU A 62 12.61 1.18 -11.89
C LEU A 62 13.76 1.02 -12.88
N ASP A 63 13.97 -0.19 -13.33
CA ASP A 63 15.14 -0.66 -14.10
C ASP A 63 14.83 -0.99 -15.56
N ARG A 64 13.55 -0.87 -15.95
CA ARG A 64 13.12 -1.00 -17.33
C ARG A 64 12.59 0.32 -17.87
N MET A 65 13.14 0.74 -18.99
CA MET A 65 12.75 1.96 -19.70
C MET A 65 12.05 1.62 -21.02
N PHE A 66 11.05 2.42 -21.39
CA PHE A 66 10.53 2.49 -22.75
C PHE A 66 10.17 3.92 -23.13
N LYS A 67 10.12 4.17 -24.45
CA LYS A 67 9.70 5.46 -25.01
C LYS A 67 8.20 5.48 -25.27
N GLY A 68 7.57 6.62 -24.99
CA GLY A 68 6.12 6.77 -25.02
C GLY A 68 5.50 6.78 -23.62
N GLY A 69 4.21 7.07 -23.54
CA GLY A 69 3.46 7.10 -22.29
C GLY A 69 3.17 5.70 -21.77
N GLY A 70 3.36 5.49 -20.47
CA GLY A 70 3.00 4.26 -19.76
C GLY A 70 1.82 4.39 -18.81
N ILE A 71 1.45 5.61 -18.43
CA ILE A 71 0.34 5.82 -17.50
C ILE A 71 -0.97 5.96 -18.29
N ALA A 72 -2.01 5.23 -17.86
CA ALA A 72 -3.32 5.27 -18.49
C ALA A 72 -3.90 6.70 -18.52
N GLY A 73 -4.46 7.09 -19.66
CA GLY A 73 -4.99 8.44 -19.88
C GLY A 73 -3.94 9.49 -20.28
N THR A 74 -2.68 9.11 -20.49
CA THR A 74 -1.65 10.02 -21.03
C THR A 74 -2.01 10.46 -22.46
N PRO A 75 -2.13 11.77 -22.74
CA PRO A 75 -2.35 12.27 -24.09
C PRO A 75 -1.17 11.94 -25.02
N ASN A 76 -1.42 11.69 -26.30
CA ASN A 76 -0.37 11.44 -27.29
C ASN A 76 0.62 10.33 -26.88
N THR A 77 0.15 9.26 -26.24
CA THR A 77 0.99 8.22 -25.62
C THR A 77 2.05 7.58 -26.55
N ARG A 78 1.86 7.65 -27.88
CA ARG A 78 2.82 7.15 -28.88
C ARG A 78 3.96 8.12 -29.19
N ASP A 79 3.94 9.32 -28.62
CA ASP A 79 5.01 10.30 -28.79
C ASP A 79 6.26 9.87 -28.01
N THR A 80 7.16 9.20 -28.72
CA THR A 80 8.42 8.65 -28.18
C THR A 80 9.50 9.71 -27.95
N LEU A 81 9.29 10.95 -28.42
CA LEU A 81 10.21 12.06 -28.20
C LEU A 81 9.86 12.84 -26.94
N ARG A 82 8.55 12.96 -26.67
CA ARG A 82 8.03 13.67 -25.50
C ARG A 82 8.14 12.86 -24.20
N TYR A 83 7.88 11.56 -24.24
CA TYR A 83 7.75 10.75 -23.03
C TYR A 83 8.92 9.78 -22.82
N GLU A 84 9.46 9.81 -21.60
CA GLU A 84 10.40 8.82 -21.05
C GLU A 84 9.72 8.11 -19.88
N THR A 85 9.49 6.80 -19.99
CA THR A 85 8.79 6.02 -18.97
C THR A 85 9.68 4.92 -18.40
N TRP A 86 9.64 4.79 -17.08
CA TRP A 86 10.36 3.81 -16.28
C TRP A 86 9.39 2.97 -15.45
N ILE A 87 9.62 1.66 -15.45
CA ILE A 87 8.78 0.70 -14.72
C ILE A 87 9.65 -0.24 -13.90
N ALA A 88 9.11 -0.75 -12.80
CA ALA A 88 9.71 -1.84 -12.07
C ALA A 88 9.60 -3.15 -12.87
N ASP A 89 10.73 -3.80 -13.17
CA ASP A 89 10.75 -5.08 -13.92
C ASP A 89 10.47 -6.30 -13.02
N SER A 90 10.66 -6.13 -11.71
CA SER A 90 10.48 -7.19 -10.70
C SER A 90 9.63 -6.74 -9.53
N ARG A 91 9.28 -7.69 -8.65
CA ARG A 91 8.68 -7.41 -7.34
C ARG A 91 9.83 -7.16 -6.37
N GLN A 92 9.75 -6.10 -5.57
CA GLN A 92 10.79 -5.80 -4.58
C GLN A 92 10.29 -6.20 -3.17
N PRO A 93 11.11 -6.91 -2.37
CA PRO A 93 10.77 -7.19 -0.98
C PRO A 93 10.85 -5.91 -0.15
N ILE A 94 9.94 -5.79 0.81
CA ILE A 94 9.78 -4.65 1.71
C ILE A 94 9.41 -5.15 3.11
N GLU A 95 9.47 -4.25 4.08
CA GLU A 95 8.85 -4.43 5.38
C GLU A 95 7.46 -3.80 5.36
N MET A 96 6.47 -4.51 5.89
CA MET A 96 5.11 -3.99 6.07
C MET A 96 4.54 -4.46 7.40
N VAL A 97 4.03 -3.50 8.17
CA VAL A 97 3.39 -3.72 9.46
C VAL A 97 2.00 -3.11 9.41
N VAL A 98 0.99 -3.86 9.84
CA VAL A 98 -0.38 -3.38 10.03
C VAL A 98 -0.83 -3.80 11.42
N ASN A 99 -1.41 -2.88 12.17
CA ASN A 99 -1.95 -3.09 13.51
C ASN A 99 -3.29 -2.37 13.63
N ASP A 100 -4.21 -2.70 12.74
CA ASP A 100 -5.52 -2.08 12.72
C ASP A 100 -6.46 -2.79 13.70
N SER A 101 -7.34 -2.01 14.30
CA SER A 101 -8.41 -2.54 15.13
C SER A 101 -9.65 -1.69 15.03
N ALA A 102 -10.79 -2.34 15.17
CA ALA A 102 -12.07 -1.67 15.26
C ALA A 102 -13.04 -2.44 16.13
N THR A 103 -13.82 -1.69 16.90
CA THR A 103 -14.85 -2.21 17.79
C THR A 103 -16.16 -1.50 17.46
N TYR A 104 -17.17 -2.28 17.11
CA TYR A 104 -18.49 -1.82 16.72
C TYR A 104 -19.49 -2.30 17.75
N PHE A 105 -20.15 -1.36 18.41
CA PHE A 105 -21.27 -1.63 19.28
C PHE A 105 -22.53 -1.06 18.65
N GLY A 106 -23.51 -1.89 18.34
CA GLY A 106 -24.73 -1.42 17.70
C GLY A 106 -25.61 -2.56 17.18
N PRO A 107 -26.76 -2.23 16.58
CA PRO A 107 -27.65 -3.23 16.04
C PRO A 107 -27.12 -3.85 14.75
N ILE A 108 -27.44 -5.12 14.55
CA ILE A 108 -27.25 -5.83 13.29
C ILE A 108 -28.55 -6.41 12.77
N ALA A 109 -28.85 -6.16 11.50
CA ALA A 109 -30.05 -6.59 10.76
C ALA A 109 -31.41 -6.13 11.34
N SER A 110 -31.51 -5.88 12.65
CA SER A 110 -32.68 -5.41 13.37
C SER A 110 -32.26 -4.47 14.51
N PRO A 111 -33.00 -3.39 14.78
CA PRO A 111 -32.70 -2.44 15.87
C PRO A 111 -32.58 -3.07 17.27
N ARG A 112 -33.16 -4.26 17.50
CA ARG A 112 -33.15 -4.94 18.80
C ARG A 112 -31.99 -5.92 18.99
N ASN A 113 -31.28 -6.27 17.93
CA ASN A 113 -30.21 -7.26 17.96
C ASN A 113 -28.86 -6.53 18.07
N ILE A 114 -28.45 -6.19 19.28
CA ILE A 114 -27.20 -5.47 19.53
C ILE A 114 -26.03 -6.45 19.59
N THR A 115 -24.95 -6.11 18.91
CA THR A 115 -23.67 -6.83 18.95
C THR A 115 -22.54 -5.94 19.39
N LEU A 116 -21.49 -6.61 19.84
CA LEU A 116 -20.13 -6.10 19.87
C LEU A 116 -19.34 -6.88 18.82
N ASP A 117 -19.01 -6.23 17.70
CA ASP A 117 -18.16 -6.81 16.66
C ASP A 117 -16.75 -6.23 16.79
N VAL A 118 -15.73 -7.07 16.77
CA VAL A 118 -14.33 -6.66 16.88
C VAL A 118 -13.58 -7.14 15.64
N ALA A 119 -13.10 -6.19 14.84
CA ALA A 119 -12.24 -6.45 13.70
C ALA A 119 -10.77 -6.16 14.06
N ARG A 120 -9.86 -7.04 13.66
CA ARG A 120 -8.41 -6.88 13.83
C ARG A 120 -7.70 -7.31 12.56
N TYR A 121 -6.72 -6.51 12.15
CA TYR A 121 -5.83 -6.82 11.05
C TYR A 121 -4.40 -6.71 11.55
N HIS A 122 -3.61 -7.77 11.34
CA HIS A 122 -2.22 -7.82 11.78
C HIS A 122 -1.32 -8.37 10.69
N CYS A 123 -0.28 -7.62 10.32
CA CYS A 123 0.79 -8.09 9.45
C CYS A 123 2.15 -7.90 10.14
N PRO A 124 3.11 -8.84 10.00
CA PRO A 124 2.94 -10.15 9.34
C PRO A 124 1.99 -11.08 10.12
N ALA A 125 1.48 -12.13 9.46
CA ALA A 125 0.72 -13.18 10.12
C ALA A 125 1.58 -13.93 11.16
N ARG A 126 0.99 -14.35 12.30
CA ARG A 126 1.73 -14.83 13.49
C ARG A 126 2.49 -16.14 13.32
N ASP A 127 2.00 -17.06 12.50
CA ASP A 127 2.45 -18.46 12.49
C ASP A 127 3.13 -18.89 11.18
N GLU A 128 3.55 -17.95 10.33
CA GLU A 128 4.23 -18.27 9.07
C GLU A 128 5.58 -17.55 8.94
N PRO A 129 6.59 -18.20 8.34
CA PRO A 129 7.81 -17.52 7.91
C PRO A 129 7.43 -16.47 6.88
N ASP A 130 7.52 -15.20 7.30
CA ASP A 130 7.29 -13.97 6.55
C ASP A 130 7.40 -14.19 5.02
N PRO A 131 6.28 -14.29 4.27
CA PRO A 131 6.34 -14.08 2.84
C PRO A 131 6.59 -12.59 2.68
N LYS A 132 7.88 -12.22 2.63
CA LYS A 132 8.39 -10.84 2.59
C LYS A 132 7.39 -9.97 1.84
N ALA A 133 6.77 -9.05 2.57
CA ALA A 133 5.87 -8.08 1.98
C ALA A 133 6.51 -7.51 0.71
N GLN A 134 5.70 -7.17 -0.28
CA GLN A 134 6.23 -6.80 -1.59
C GLN A 134 5.62 -5.51 -2.12
N VAL A 135 6.44 -4.77 -2.85
CA VAL A 135 6.01 -3.65 -3.68
C VAL A 135 6.11 -4.04 -5.15
N ARG A 136 5.13 -3.62 -5.94
CA ARG A 136 5.06 -3.85 -7.39
C ARG A 136 4.39 -2.70 -8.13
N SER A 137 4.48 -2.74 -9.46
CA SER A 137 3.67 -1.91 -10.38
C SER A 137 3.86 -0.39 -10.21
N SER A 138 5.07 0.06 -9.87
CA SER A 138 5.41 1.49 -9.92
C SER A 138 5.75 1.93 -11.34
N ILE A 139 5.24 3.09 -11.76
CA ILE A 139 5.55 3.70 -13.06
C ILE A 139 5.99 5.14 -12.82
N LEU A 140 7.15 5.53 -13.30
CA LEU A 140 7.60 6.91 -13.38
C LEU A 140 7.64 7.35 -14.83
N GLN A 141 6.86 8.35 -15.19
CA GLN A 141 6.80 8.91 -16.53
C GLN A 141 7.21 10.38 -16.49
N PHE A 142 8.13 10.76 -17.36
CA PHE A 142 8.51 12.15 -17.61
C PHE A 142 7.83 12.65 -18.87
N ASP A 143 7.31 13.89 -18.80
CA ASP A 143 6.89 14.67 -19.96
C ASP A 143 7.95 15.76 -20.18
N VAL A 144 8.84 15.52 -21.13
CA VAL A 144 10.02 16.36 -21.38
C VAL A 144 9.61 17.74 -21.90
N ASP A 145 8.53 17.80 -22.68
CA ASP A 145 8.04 19.06 -23.26
C ASP A 145 7.44 19.96 -22.19
N GLN A 146 6.71 19.38 -21.23
CA GLN A 146 6.08 20.13 -20.14
C GLN A 146 7.00 20.33 -18.93
N GLY A 147 8.17 19.68 -18.89
CA GLY A 147 9.05 19.70 -17.72
C GLY A 147 8.35 19.14 -16.47
N SER A 148 7.60 18.05 -16.63
CA SER A 148 6.81 17.44 -15.56
C SER A 148 7.06 15.95 -15.43
N TYR A 149 6.68 15.39 -14.29
CA TYR A 149 6.64 13.95 -14.06
C TYR A 149 5.28 13.53 -13.52
N ALA A 150 4.95 12.26 -13.77
CA ALA A 150 3.85 11.54 -13.16
C ALA A 150 4.38 10.22 -12.60
N PHE A 151 4.03 9.92 -11.36
CA PHE A 151 4.37 8.68 -10.68
C PHE A 151 3.09 7.95 -10.30
N GLU A 152 2.85 6.80 -10.92
CA GLU A 152 1.74 5.91 -10.57
C GLU A 152 2.08 5.18 -9.27
N SER A 153 1.21 5.29 -8.26
CA SER A 153 1.48 4.74 -6.93
C SER A 153 1.77 3.24 -7.00
N PRO A 154 2.77 2.76 -6.25
CA PRO A 154 2.99 1.33 -6.12
C PRO A 154 1.78 0.60 -5.54
N ARG A 155 1.68 -0.67 -5.88
CA ARG A 155 0.83 -1.61 -5.15
C ARG A 155 1.69 -2.31 -4.09
N ILE A 156 1.29 -2.19 -2.83
CA ILE A 156 2.06 -2.62 -1.65
C ILE A 156 1.23 -3.66 -0.91
N PHE A 157 1.74 -4.88 -0.75
CA PHE A 157 0.98 -5.97 -0.15
C PHE A 157 1.78 -6.80 0.84
N SER A 158 1.06 -7.39 1.79
CA SER A 158 1.56 -8.42 2.70
C SER A 158 0.47 -9.45 2.99
N ARG A 159 0.85 -10.57 3.59
CA ARG A 159 -0.10 -11.54 4.15
C ARG A 159 -0.36 -11.18 5.61
N CYS A 160 -1.62 -11.21 6.01
CA CYS A 160 -2.05 -10.68 7.30
C CYS A 160 -3.08 -11.59 7.95
N ASP A 161 -3.04 -11.64 9.28
CA ASP A 161 -4.10 -12.22 10.08
C ASP A 161 -5.29 -11.28 10.11
N VAL A 162 -6.46 -11.83 9.79
CA VAL A 162 -7.73 -11.11 9.87
C VAL A 162 -8.63 -11.85 10.84
N SER A 163 -9.13 -11.11 11.83
CA SER A 163 -10.08 -11.62 12.80
C SER A 163 -11.28 -10.69 12.86
N TYR A 164 -12.47 -11.28 12.75
CA TYR A 164 -13.73 -10.60 12.96
C TYR A 164 -14.59 -11.41 13.94
N LEU A 165 -14.59 -11.00 15.21
CA LEU A 165 -15.32 -11.67 16.28
C LEU A 165 -16.65 -10.95 16.53
N ARG A 166 -17.77 -11.68 16.48
CA ARG A 166 -19.09 -11.16 16.85
C ARG A 166 -19.51 -11.68 18.22
N THR A 167 -19.91 -10.76 19.09
CA THR A 167 -20.49 -11.08 20.40
C THR A 167 -21.90 -10.52 20.52
N PRO A 168 -22.94 -11.37 20.65
CA PRO A 168 -24.29 -10.94 21.03
C PRO A 168 -24.29 -10.16 22.35
N LYS A 169 -24.98 -9.02 22.39
CA LYS A 169 -25.13 -8.17 23.60
C LYS A 169 -26.59 -7.93 23.98
N GLN A 170 -27.49 -7.91 23.01
CA GLN A 170 -28.94 -7.83 23.25
C GLN A 170 -29.68 -8.46 22.07
N GLY A 171 -30.82 -9.10 22.33
CA GLY A 171 -31.66 -9.72 21.32
C GLY A 171 -32.62 -10.74 21.95
N PRO A 172 -33.33 -11.52 21.13
CA PRO A 172 -34.17 -12.60 21.64
C PRO A 172 -33.34 -13.70 22.31
N PRO A 173 -33.92 -14.56 23.17
CA PRO A 173 -33.17 -15.54 23.96
C PRO A 173 -32.24 -16.44 23.14
N GLU A 174 -32.68 -16.89 21.97
CA GLU A 174 -31.89 -17.70 21.04
C GLU A 174 -30.66 -16.97 20.46
N TRP A 175 -30.70 -15.63 20.41
CA TRP A 175 -29.56 -14.81 20.03
C TRP A 175 -28.54 -14.70 21.16
N MET A 176 -29.03 -14.46 22.37
CA MET A 176 -28.20 -14.32 23.57
C MET A 176 -27.55 -15.64 24.01
N ALA A 177 -28.16 -16.78 23.66
CA ALA A 177 -27.60 -18.10 23.90
C ALA A 177 -26.38 -18.43 23.02
N LYS A 178 -26.13 -17.65 21.95
CA LYS A 178 -24.96 -17.87 21.09
C LYS A 178 -23.71 -17.37 21.81
N ALA A 179 -22.71 -18.24 21.96
CA ALA A 179 -21.36 -17.84 22.32
C ALA A 179 -20.78 -16.86 21.28
N PRO A 180 -19.77 -16.04 21.63
CA PRO A 180 -19.03 -15.28 20.64
C PRO A 180 -18.55 -16.18 19.49
N PHE A 181 -18.67 -15.71 18.25
CA PHE A 181 -18.35 -16.49 17.07
C PHE A 181 -17.60 -15.65 16.02
N ASP A 182 -16.62 -16.27 15.37
CA ASP A 182 -15.86 -15.64 14.29
C ASP A 182 -16.69 -15.61 13.00
N LEU A 183 -16.77 -14.44 12.36
CA LEU A 183 -17.29 -14.32 11.00
C LEU A 183 -16.20 -14.57 9.96
N GLU A 184 -14.97 -14.20 10.32
CA GLU A 184 -13.78 -14.35 9.50
C GLU A 184 -12.60 -14.54 10.45
N SER A 185 -11.90 -15.67 10.34
CA SER A 185 -10.73 -15.99 11.15
C SER A 185 -9.88 -16.96 10.36
N ARG A 186 -9.09 -16.43 9.44
CA ARG A 186 -8.12 -17.17 8.62
C ARG A 186 -6.99 -16.23 8.22
N PRO A 187 -5.77 -16.73 8.00
CA PRO A 187 -4.81 -16.01 7.17
C PRO A 187 -5.47 -15.83 5.79
N VAL A 188 -5.59 -14.59 5.35
CA VAL A 188 -6.19 -14.31 4.05
C VAL A 188 -5.11 -14.59 3.01
N ASP A 189 -5.35 -15.55 2.11
CA ASP A 189 -4.46 -15.83 0.96
C ASP A 189 -4.44 -14.66 -0.06
N LEU A 190 -5.45 -13.78 0.02
CA LEU A 190 -5.48 -12.52 -0.70
C LEU A 190 -4.54 -11.51 -0.04
N GLU A 191 -3.48 -11.18 -0.77
CA GLU A 191 -2.57 -10.06 -0.55
C GLU A 191 -3.29 -8.82 0.04
N PHE A 192 -3.12 -8.56 1.34
CA PHE A 192 -3.66 -7.39 2.01
C PHE A 192 -2.91 -6.16 1.53
N GLU A 193 -3.60 -5.27 0.81
CA GLU A 193 -3.00 -4.05 0.30
C GLU A 193 -2.84 -3.00 1.39
N MET A 194 -1.78 -2.20 1.32
CA MET A 194 -1.54 -1.09 2.25
C MET A 194 -2.71 -0.10 2.35
N ILE A 195 -3.52 0.04 1.30
CA ILE A 195 -4.74 0.85 1.25
C ILE A 195 -6.05 0.03 1.39
N HIS A 196 -5.97 -1.21 1.88
CA HIS A 196 -7.15 -2.06 2.08
C HIS A 196 -8.17 -1.40 3.01
N LYS A 197 -9.47 -1.50 2.67
CA LYS A 197 -10.59 -0.78 3.31
C LYS A 197 -10.44 0.75 3.30
N MET A 198 -9.77 1.34 2.30
CA MET A 198 -9.71 2.79 2.13
C MET A 198 -10.23 3.19 0.76
N ASN A 199 -10.92 4.32 0.66
CA ASN A 199 -11.31 4.90 -0.62
C ASN A 199 -10.05 5.39 -1.35
N PRO A 200 -9.68 4.84 -2.52
CA PRO A 200 -8.52 5.31 -3.26
C PRO A 200 -8.78 6.72 -3.81
N LEU A 201 -7.86 7.64 -3.51
CA LEU A 201 -7.89 9.01 -4.05
C LEU A 201 -7.20 9.04 -5.42
N ASP A 202 -7.70 9.87 -6.33
CA ASP A 202 -7.04 10.09 -7.62
C ASP A 202 -5.61 10.64 -7.45
N GLU A 203 -5.41 11.49 -6.43
CA GLU A 203 -4.11 12.07 -6.09
C GLU A 203 -3.11 11.03 -5.58
N TRP A 204 -3.60 9.96 -4.93
CA TRP A 204 -2.78 8.80 -4.57
C TRP A 204 -2.42 8.02 -5.82
N ARG A 205 -3.41 7.73 -6.68
CA ARG A 205 -3.24 6.91 -7.89
C ARG A 205 -2.12 7.44 -8.79
N VAL A 206 -2.08 8.74 -9.06
CA VAL A 206 -1.03 9.37 -9.88
C VAL A 206 -0.53 10.65 -9.23
N MET A 207 0.67 10.58 -8.67
CA MET A 207 1.38 11.72 -8.07
C MET A 207 2.12 12.51 -9.15
N LYS A 208 1.75 13.78 -9.32
CA LYS A 208 2.36 14.66 -10.33
C LYS A 208 3.29 15.69 -9.68
N GLY A 209 4.26 16.16 -10.46
CA GLY A 209 5.15 17.27 -10.08
C GLY A 209 5.96 17.78 -11.27
N THR A 210 6.86 18.71 -10.99
CA THR A 210 7.76 19.30 -11.99
C THR A 210 9.12 18.62 -11.97
N PHE A 211 9.78 18.61 -13.12
CA PHE A 211 11.12 18.04 -13.29
C PHE A 211 11.93 18.90 -14.25
N THR A 212 13.18 19.17 -13.90
CA THR A 212 14.13 19.85 -14.80
C THR A 212 14.83 18.82 -15.69
N LYS A 213 14.86 19.06 -17.00
CA LYS A 213 15.59 18.19 -17.94
C LYS A 213 17.02 17.95 -17.45
N GLY A 214 17.41 16.68 -17.32
CA GLY A 214 18.72 16.28 -16.82
C GLY A 214 18.83 16.12 -15.31
N ALA A 215 17.77 16.38 -14.53
CA ALA A 215 17.79 16.06 -13.11
C ALA A 215 17.98 14.56 -12.88
N THR A 216 18.75 14.24 -11.84
CA THR A 216 19.09 12.89 -11.43
C THR A 216 18.30 12.44 -10.20
N ALA A 217 17.34 13.25 -9.75
CA ALA A 217 16.49 12.95 -8.61
C ALA A 217 15.06 13.46 -8.81
N VAL A 218 14.09 12.71 -8.28
CA VAL A 218 12.68 13.08 -8.16
C VAL A 218 12.26 12.88 -6.71
N VAL A 219 11.75 13.94 -6.08
CA VAL A 219 11.29 13.92 -4.68
C VAL A 219 9.77 13.80 -4.65
N LEU A 220 9.29 12.70 -4.10
CA LEU A 220 7.88 12.31 -3.99
C LEU A 220 7.51 12.29 -2.51
N THR A 221 7.39 13.47 -1.89
CA THR A 221 6.90 13.60 -0.51
C THR A 221 5.52 14.22 -0.52
N ARG A 222 4.51 13.51 -0.02
CA ARG A 222 3.10 13.90 -0.06
C ARG A 222 2.35 13.40 1.16
N SER A 223 1.32 14.14 1.56
CA SER A 223 0.33 13.70 2.53
C SER A 223 -1.01 13.55 1.83
N PHE A 224 -1.75 12.50 2.18
CA PHE A 224 -3.09 12.21 1.67
C PHE A 224 -4.03 11.95 2.84
N THR A 225 -5.32 12.22 2.65
CA THR A 225 -6.34 11.89 3.65
C THR A 225 -7.31 10.89 3.04
N PHE A 226 -7.12 9.61 3.34
CA PHE A 226 -8.03 8.56 2.95
C PHE A 226 -9.28 8.57 3.83
N GLU A 227 -10.39 8.11 3.28
CA GLU A 227 -11.56 7.73 4.07
C GLU A 227 -11.50 6.24 4.35
N TRP A 228 -11.54 5.85 5.61
CA TRP A 228 -11.62 4.44 5.98
C TRP A 228 -13.03 3.91 5.68
N MET A 229 -13.11 3.03 4.70
CA MET A 229 -14.35 2.41 4.25
C MET A 229 -14.84 1.41 5.29
N HIS A 230 -15.75 1.89 6.13
CA HIS A 230 -16.59 1.03 6.94
C HIS A 230 -18.07 1.39 6.76
N PRO A 231 -19.00 0.41 6.69
CA PRO A 231 -20.44 0.63 6.45
C PRO A 231 -21.14 1.59 7.44
N ILE A 232 -20.49 1.88 8.57
CA ILE A 232 -21.00 2.79 9.60
C ILE A 232 -20.24 4.12 9.63
N ALA A 233 -18.94 4.11 9.27
CA ALA A 233 -18.07 5.26 9.52
C ALA A 233 -17.99 6.22 8.32
N GLY A 234 -18.12 5.71 7.09
CA GLY A 234 -18.08 6.52 5.86
C GLY A 234 -17.02 7.64 5.90
N ARG A 235 -17.42 8.87 5.58
CA ARG A 235 -16.54 10.05 5.58
C ARG A 235 -16.10 10.56 6.96
N LYS A 236 -16.59 9.96 8.06
CA LYS A 236 -16.31 10.40 9.45
C LYS A 236 -15.06 9.74 10.05
N ALA A 237 -14.34 8.92 9.27
CA ALA A 237 -13.11 8.26 9.70
C ALA A 237 -11.93 8.62 8.76
N PRO A 238 -11.39 9.85 8.84
CA PRO A 238 -10.24 10.25 8.04
C PRO A 238 -8.97 9.57 8.53
N VAL A 239 -8.17 9.07 7.60
CA VAL A 239 -6.88 8.44 7.85
C VAL A 239 -5.81 9.19 7.07
N THR A 240 -4.81 9.69 7.78
CA THR A 240 -3.70 10.40 7.17
C THR A 240 -2.67 9.39 6.67
N ALA A 241 -2.26 9.56 5.41
CA ALA A 241 -1.18 8.81 4.80
C ALA A 241 -0.04 9.74 4.42
N GLU A 242 1.16 9.45 4.91
CA GLU A 242 2.37 10.19 4.57
C GLU A 242 3.26 9.30 3.71
N TRP A 243 3.54 9.76 2.50
CA TRP A 243 4.43 9.12 1.54
C TRP A 243 5.72 9.90 1.45
N GLN A 244 6.84 9.21 1.59
CA GLN A 244 8.18 9.74 1.40
C GLN A 244 8.94 8.82 0.46
N LEU A 245 9.40 9.36 -0.67
CA LEU A 245 10.26 8.68 -1.61
C LEU A 245 11.16 9.69 -2.31
N VAL A 246 12.44 9.38 -2.44
CA VAL A 246 13.36 10.10 -3.33
C VAL A 246 13.94 9.12 -4.32
N LEU A 247 13.48 9.16 -5.56
CA LEU A 247 14.05 8.37 -6.64
C LEU A 247 15.29 9.06 -7.17
N ARG A 248 16.37 8.32 -7.33
CA ARG A 248 17.63 8.77 -7.91
C ARG A 248 17.99 7.94 -9.12
N ARG A 249 18.41 8.61 -10.19
CA ARG A 249 18.88 7.98 -11.41
C ARG A 249 20.31 7.48 -11.21
N THR A 250 20.53 6.18 -11.39
CA THR A 250 21.87 5.61 -11.51
C THR A 250 22.27 5.59 -12.99
N PRO A 251 23.53 5.95 -13.33
CA PRO A 251 24.06 5.85 -14.68
C PRO A 251 24.05 4.42 -15.23
#